data_AF-A0A8S3GGF1-F1
#
_entry.id   AF-A0A8S3GGF1-F1
#
_cell.length_a   1.000
_cell.length_b   1.000
_cell.length_c   1.000
_cell.angle_alpha   90.00
_cell.angle_beta   90.00
_cell.angle_gamma   90.00
#
_symmetry.space_group_name_H-M   'P 1'
#
loop_
_entity.id
_entity.type
_entity.pdbx_description
1 polymer ?
#
loop_
_entity_poly.entity_id
_entity_poly.type
_entity_poly.pdbx_seq_one_letter_code
_entity_poly.pdbx_strand_id
1 'polypeptide(L)'
;MVKGYVGNEMFEKALDLFEQINIELGDVTYTIVFNACAKLCNDRAMKIGKKLLAEMPENYRNNNITSTSAIDMLMKFGDVESAERIFRSIKAKGTNIYGALMNGYNLNGESWKCFKIFEEMKEKDIIPDEI
;
A
#
# COMPACT_ATOMS: atom_id res chain seq x y z
N MET A 1 7.67 -2.44 19.08
CA MET A 1 6.85 -1.31 19.60
C MET A 1 5.74 -0.87 18.64
N VAL A 2 5.96 -0.74 17.32
CA VAL A 2 4.93 -0.25 16.37
C VAL A 2 3.72 -1.21 16.23
N LYS A 3 3.93 -2.53 16.32
CA LYS A 3 2.88 -3.56 16.11
C LYS A 3 1.71 -3.50 17.11
N GLY A 4 1.89 -2.91 18.30
CA GLY A 4 0.85 -2.83 19.34
C GLY A 4 -0.15 -1.68 19.17
N TYR A 5 0.12 -0.72 18.28
CA TYR A 5 -0.67 0.52 18.16
C TYR A 5 -1.75 0.50 17.09
N VAL A 6 -1.74 -0.50 16.21
CA VAL A 6 -2.69 -0.62 15.08
C VAL A 6 -4.11 -0.97 15.56
N GLY A 7 -4.25 -1.49 16.80
CA GLY A 7 -5.56 -1.86 17.37
C GLY A 7 -6.34 -0.73 18.07
N ASN A 8 -5.75 0.45 18.30
CA ASN A 8 -6.33 1.49 19.18
C ASN A 8 -6.51 2.87 18.51
N GLU A 9 -6.68 2.93 17.18
CA GLU A 9 -6.92 4.20 16.46
C GLU A 9 -5.80 5.26 16.62
N MET A 10 -4.63 4.87 17.14
CA MET A 10 -3.50 5.75 17.40
C MET A 10 -2.58 5.89 16.17
N PHE A 11 -3.19 6.11 14.99
CA PHE A 11 -2.45 6.23 13.73
C PHE A 11 -1.53 7.46 13.73
N GLU A 12 -1.96 8.58 14.33
CA GLU A 12 -1.10 9.76 14.51
C GLU A 12 0.13 9.46 15.37
N LYS A 13 -0.02 8.69 16.47
CA LYS A 13 1.15 8.34 17.30
C LYS A 13 2.10 7.39 16.58
N ALA A 14 1.61 6.56 15.66
CA ALA A 14 2.47 5.74 14.81
C ALA A 14 3.32 6.61 13.86
N LEU A 15 2.76 7.71 13.34
CA LEU A 15 3.51 8.69 12.54
C LEU A 15 4.50 9.49 13.40
N ASP A 16 4.09 9.93 14.59
CA ASP A 16 4.99 10.66 15.51
C ASP A 16 6.17 9.77 15.95
N LEU A 17 5.92 8.50 16.26
CA LEU A 17 6.97 7.52 16.56
C LEU A 17 7.88 7.28 15.36
N PHE A 18 7.33 7.23 14.15
CA PHE A 18 8.11 7.07 12.93
C PHE A 18 9.10 8.22 12.73
N GLU A 19 8.67 9.47 12.94
CA GLU A 19 9.54 10.64 12.79
C GLU A 19 10.68 10.69 13.82
N GLN A 20 10.52 9.99 14.96
CA GLN A 20 11.52 9.93 16.03
C GLN A 20 12.50 8.76 15.89
N ILE A 21 12.21 7.77 15.05
CA ILE A 21 13.06 6.58 14.90
C ILE A 21 14.16 6.85 13.88
N ASN A 22 15.41 6.87 14.35
CA ASN A 22 16.62 6.98 13.52
C ASN A 22 17.29 5.60 13.30
N ILE A 23 16.49 4.53 13.28
CA ILE A 23 16.94 3.14 13.16
C ILE A 23 16.48 2.59 11.80
N GLU A 24 17.25 1.67 11.24
CA GLU A 24 16.90 0.92 10.04
C GLU A 24 15.51 0.27 10.17
N LEU A 25 14.63 0.61 9.23
CA LEU A 25 13.22 0.21 9.25
C LEU A 25 13.08 -1.20 8.66
N GLY A 26 12.43 -2.10 9.41
CA GLY A 26 11.99 -3.39 8.87
C GLY A 26 10.74 -3.26 7.99
N ASP A 27 10.49 -4.26 7.14
CA ASP A 27 9.33 -4.39 6.24
C ASP A 27 7.97 -4.23 6.95
N VAL A 28 7.86 -4.76 8.18
CA VAL A 28 6.66 -4.62 9.01
C VAL A 28 6.39 -3.16 9.37
N THR A 29 7.44 -2.36 9.63
CA THR A 29 7.29 -0.94 9.96
C THR A 29 6.75 -0.17 8.76
N TYR A 30 7.27 -0.43 7.55
CA TYR A 30 6.73 0.15 6.31
C TYR A 30 5.24 -0.14 6.16
N THR A 31 4.85 -1.40 6.33
CA THR A 31 3.44 -1.83 6.23
C THR A 31 2.55 -1.09 7.22
N ILE A 32 2.99 -0.96 8.48
CA ILE A 32 2.18 -0.28 9.51
C ILE A 32 2.03 1.20 9.20
N VAL A 33 3.11 1.88 8.79
CA VAL A 33 3.06 3.31 8.47
C VAL A 33 2.18 3.56 7.25
N PHE A 34 2.29 2.76 6.18
CA PHE A 34 1.41 2.90 5.02
C PHE A 34 -0.07 2.69 5.39
N ASN A 35 -0.38 1.69 6.21
CA ASN A 35 -1.75 1.48 6.69
C ASN A 35 -2.25 2.66 7.55
N ALA A 36 -1.39 3.22 8.42
CA ALA A 36 -1.73 4.40 9.20
C ALA A 36 -2.00 5.61 8.29
N CYS A 37 -1.16 5.84 7.28
CA CYS A 37 -1.35 6.92 6.32
C CYS A 37 -2.66 6.75 5.53
N ALA A 38 -2.93 5.52 5.07
CA ALA A 38 -4.15 5.15 4.36
C ALA A 38 -5.42 5.38 5.21
N LYS A 39 -5.33 5.22 6.53
CA LYS A 39 -6.44 5.45 7.46
C LYS A 39 -6.64 6.92 7.79
N LEU A 40 -5.57 7.68 7.96
CA LEU A 40 -5.63 9.10 8.29
C LEU A 40 -6.09 9.97 7.12
N CYS A 41 -5.71 9.60 5.89
CA CYS A 41 -6.16 10.24 4.65
C CYS A 41 -6.08 11.79 4.69
N ASN A 42 -4.99 12.32 5.26
CA ASN A 42 -4.72 13.75 5.36
C ASN A 42 -3.38 14.12 4.70
N ASP A 43 -3.13 15.41 4.47
CA ASP A 43 -1.92 15.88 3.77
C ASP A 43 -0.61 15.49 4.47
N ARG A 44 -0.61 15.43 5.81
CA ARG A 44 0.56 15.00 6.60
C ARG A 44 0.90 13.55 6.29
N ALA A 45 -0.10 12.67 6.35
CA ALA A 45 0.03 11.26 6.04
C ALA A 45 0.50 11.02 4.59
N MET A 46 0.00 11.80 3.63
CA MET A 46 0.46 11.70 2.24
C MET A 46 1.95 12.03 2.10
N LYS A 47 2.42 13.10 2.74
CA LYS A 47 3.84 13.51 2.71
C LYS A 47 4.74 12.44 3.33
N ILE A 48 4.37 11.92 4.50
CA ILE A 48 5.13 10.87 5.19
C ILE A 48 5.15 9.59 4.33
N GLY A 49 4.00 9.17 3.82
CA GLY A 49 3.87 8.00 2.96
C GLY A 49 4.74 8.08 1.71
N LYS A 50 4.76 9.22 1.02
CA LYS A 50 5.61 9.42 -0.17
C LYS A 50 7.11 9.43 0.16
N LYS A 51 7.51 10.07 1.28
CA LYS A 51 8.90 10.05 1.75
C LYS A 51 9.34 8.62 2.02
N LEU A 52 8.54 7.88 2.78
CA LEU A 52 8.82 6.50 3.14
C LEU A 52 8.91 5.61 1.88
N LEU A 53 8.01 5.79 0.93
CA LEU A 53 8.04 5.07 -0.33
C LEU A 53 9.31 5.38 -1.14
N ALA A 54 9.83 6.61 -1.11
CA ALA A 54 11.06 6.97 -1.81
C ALA A 54 12.30 6.30 -1.16
N GLU A 55 12.33 6.23 0.17
CA GLU A 55 13.41 5.63 0.95
C GLU A 55 13.34 4.10 1.01
N MET A 56 12.23 3.49 0.58
CA MET A 56 11.99 2.05 0.70
C MET A 56 12.98 1.22 -0.15
N PRO A 57 13.75 0.31 0.49
CA PRO A 57 14.62 -0.67 -0.18
C PRO A 57 13.89 -1.56 -1.18
N GLU A 58 14.62 -2.00 -2.22
CA GLU A 58 14.08 -2.80 -3.33
C GLU A 58 13.55 -4.17 -2.88
N ASN A 59 14.15 -4.79 -1.87
CA ASN A 59 13.66 -6.04 -1.29
C ASN A 59 12.27 -5.88 -0.65
N TYR A 60 11.98 -4.74 -0.03
CA TYR A 60 10.65 -4.47 0.53
C TYR A 60 9.63 -4.06 -0.53
N ARG A 61 10.05 -3.42 -1.63
CA ARG A 61 9.19 -3.20 -2.82
C ARG A 61 8.73 -4.49 -3.47
N ASN A 62 9.52 -5.57 -3.37
CA ASN A 62 9.13 -6.89 -3.86
C ASN A 62 8.33 -7.72 -2.84
N ASN A 63 8.16 -7.23 -1.60
CA ASN A 63 7.29 -7.88 -0.61
C ASN A 63 5.82 -7.54 -0.92
N ASN A 64 5.00 -8.55 -1.22
CA ASN A 64 3.59 -8.35 -1.58
C ASN A 64 2.79 -7.64 -0.49
N ILE A 65 3.03 -7.91 0.80
CA ILE A 65 2.27 -7.31 1.90
C ILE A 65 2.59 -5.81 1.98
N THR A 66 3.87 -5.46 2.03
CA THR A 66 4.31 -4.07 2.11
C THR A 66 3.84 -3.28 0.89
N SER A 67 4.01 -3.83 -0.30
CA SER A 67 3.57 -3.16 -1.53
C SER A 67 2.06 -3.06 -1.67
N THR A 68 1.29 -4.04 -1.18
CA THR A 68 -0.17 -3.95 -1.11
C THR A 68 -0.59 -2.77 -0.22
N SER A 69 0.03 -2.60 0.95
CA SER A 69 -0.28 -1.46 1.83
C SER A 69 0.11 -0.10 1.22
N ALA A 70 1.23 -0.04 0.47
CA ALA A 70 1.63 1.16 -0.26
C ALA A 70 0.64 1.51 -1.39
N ILE A 71 0.16 0.51 -2.13
CA ILE A 71 -0.86 0.69 -3.17
C ILE A 71 -2.17 1.18 -2.56
N ASP A 72 -2.68 0.54 -1.51
CA ASP A 72 -3.92 0.97 -0.83
C ASP A 72 -3.81 2.42 -0.36
N MET A 73 -2.67 2.79 0.25
CA MET A 73 -2.39 4.17 0.64
C MET A 73 -2.48 5.13 -0.54
N LEU A 74 -1.76 4.87 -1.63
CA LEU A 74 -1.73 5.75 -2.81
C LEU A 74 -3.11 5.90 -3.46
N MET A 75 -3.85 4.80 -3.58
CA MET A 75 -5.20 4.82 -4.16
C MET A 75 -6.17 5.66 -3.32
N LYS A 76 -6.07 5.62 -1.99
CA LYS A 76 -6.90 6.48 -1.11
C LYS A 76 -6.53 7.96 -1.19
N PHE A 77 -5.29 8.28 -1.50
CA PHE A 77 -4.86 9.65 -1.80
C PHE A 77 -5.14 10.07 -3.26
N GLY A 78 -5.72 9.20 -4.08
CA GLY A 78 -5.98 9.46 -5.50
C GLY A 78 -4.75 9.44 -6.40
N ASP A 79 -3.59 9.01 -5.91
CA ASP A 79 -2.35 8.89 -6.68
C ASP A 79 -2.31 7.55 -7.44
N VAL A 80 -3.27 7.38 -8.36
CA VAL A 80 -3.49 6.15 -9.11
C VAL A 80 -2.26 5.77 -9.94
N GLU A 81 -1.60 6.75 -10.56
CA GLU A 81 -0.42 6.53 -11.41
C GLU A 81 0.76 5.93 -10.61
N SER A 82 1.04 6.45 -9.41
CA SER A 82 2.11 5.90 -8.58
C SER A 82 1.78 4.49 -8.10
N ALA A 83 0.51 4.21 -7.79
CA ALA A 83 0.06 2.88 -7.37
C ALA A 83 0.24 1.86 -8.52
N GLU A 84 -0.15 2.23 -9.74
CA GLU A 84 0.06 1.41 -10.94
C GLU A 84 1.55 1.12 -11.17
N ARG A 85 2.42 2.13 -11.02
CA ARG A 85 3.87 1.94 -11.14
C ARG A 85 4.42 0.90 -10.17
N ILE A 86 4.03 0.97 -8.89
CA ILE A 86 4.46 -0.02 -7.87
C ILE A 86 3.93 -1.40 -8.25
N PHE A 87 2.66 -1.50 -8.61
CA PHE A 87 2.08 -2.77 -9.03
C PHE A 87 2.89 -3.37 -10.19
N ARG A 88 3.20 -2.58 -11.22
CA ARG A 88 3.95 -3.04 -12.39
C ARG A 88 5.39 -3.46 -12.06
N SER A 89 6.05 -2.84 -11.08
CA SER A 89 7.43 -3.20 -10.70
C SER A 89 7.55 -4.55 -9.98
N ILE A 90 6.47 -5.08 -9.41
CA ILE A 90 6.51 -6.31 -8.61
C ILE A 90 6.57 -7.54 -9.51
N LYS A 91 7.63 -8.34 -9.34
CA LYS A 91 7.89 -9.53 -10.18
C LYS A 91 6.86 -10.64 -9.97
N ALA A 92 6.62 -11.02 -8.72
CA ALA A 92 5.67 -12.07 -8.35
C ALA A 92 4.51 -11.43 -7.58
N LYS A 93 3.35 -11.35 -8.21
CA LYS A 93 2.15 -10.72 -7.64
C LYS A 93 1.24 -11.78 -7.02
N GLY A 94 0.89 -11.60 -5.75
CA GLY A 94 -0.15 -12.38 -5.09
C GLY A 94 -1.55 -11.81 -5.34
N THR A 95 -2.57 -12.58 -5.00
CA THR A 95 -3.98 -12.19 -5.16
C THR A 95 -4.34 -10.90 -4.44
N ASN A 96 -3.81 -10.71 -3.23
CA ASN A 96 -4.01 -9.50 -2.41
C ASN A 96 -3.66 -8.20 -3.14
N ILE A 97 -2.61 -8.20 -3.98
CA ILE A 97 -2.16 -6.98 -4.64
C ILE A 97 -3.04 -6.58 -5.83
N TYR A 98 -3.62 -7.57 -6.52
CA TYR A 98 -4.65 -7.31 -7.52
C TYR A 98 -5.91 -6.77 -6.85
N GLY A 99 -6.33 -7.38 -5.73
CA GLY A 99 -7.47 -6.93 -4.94
C GLY A 99 -7.34 -5.47 -4.49
N ALA A 100 -6.18 -5.07 -3.95
CA ALA A 100 -5.94 -3.70 -3.54
C ALA A 100 -6.02 -2.71 -4.71
N LEU A 101 -5.42 -3.05 -5.86
CA LEU A 101 -5.46 -2.18 -7.05
C LEU A 101 -6.88 -2.05 -7.62
N MET A 102 -7.63 -3.15 -7.71
CA MET A 102 -9.02 -3.16 -8.17
C MET A 102 -9.94 -2.34 -7.25
N ASN A 103 -9.82 -2.53 -5.94
CA ASN A 103 -10.54 -1.73 -4.95
C ASN A 103 -10.21 -0.25 -5.09
N GLY A 104 -8.93 0.08 -5.25
CA GLY A 104 -8.49 1.45 -5.48
C GLY A 104 -9.09 2.08 -6.73
N TYR A 105 -9.20 1.33 -7.84
CA TYR A 105 -9.83 1.88 -9.05
C TYR A 105 -11.31 2.17 -8.85
N ASN A 106 -12.02 1.28 -8.15
CA ASN A 106 -13.42 1.51 -7.81
C ASN A 106 -13.58 2.79 -6.97
N LEU A 107 -12.69 3.02 -5.99
CA LEU A 107 -12.69 4.24 -5.18
C LEU A 107 -12.42 5.52 -6.00
N ASN A 108 -11.63 5.42 -7.07
CA ASN A 108 -11.24 6.55 -7.92
C ASN A 108 -12.11 6.70 -9.18
N GLY A 109 -13.19 5.92 -9.33
CA GLY A 109 -14.08 5.98 -10.49
C GLY A 109 -13.49 5.39 -11.79
N GLU A 110 -12.42 4.60 -11.69
CA GLU A 110 -11.68 4.03 -12.82
C GLU A 110 -12.14 2.60 -13.16
N SER A 111 -13.46 2.39 -13.27
CA SER A 111 -14.05 1.04 -13.40
C SER A 111 -13.53 0.24 -14.60
N TRP A 112 -13.16 0.91 -15.70
CA TRP A 112 -12.58 0.25 -16.87
C TRP A 112 -11.19 -0.36 -16.57
N LYS A 113 -10.38 0.30 -15.73
CA LYS A 113 -9.08 -0.21 -15.31
C LYS A 113 -9.23 -1.40 -14.37
N CYS A 114 -10.25 -1.36 -13.50
CA CYS A 114 -10.62 -2.48 -12.64
C CYS A 114 -10.90 -3.74 -13.47
N PHE A 115 -11.76 -3.62 -14.50
CA PHE A 115 -12.04 -4.73 -15.42
C PHE A 115 -10.76 -5.24 -16.13
N LYS A 116 -9.93 -4.33 -16.64
CA LYS A 116 -8.67 -4.71 -17.31
C LYS A 116 -7.71 -5.49 -16.41
N ILE A 117 -7.58 -5.09 -15.14
CA ILE A 117 -6.74 -5.80 -14.16
C ILE A 117 -7.33 -7.15 -13.78
N PHE A 118 -8.65 -7.26 -13.69
CA PHE A 118 -9.30 -8.54 -13.44
C PHE A 118 -9.07 -9.54 -14.57
N GLU A 119 -9.15 -9.11 -15.83
CA GLU A 119 -8.83 -9.96 -16.98
C GLU A 119 -7.34 -10.36 -16.99
N GLU A 120 -6.42 -9.43 -16.72
CA GLU A 120 -4.98 -9.75 -16.59
C GLU A 120 -4.71 -10.78 -15.48
N MET A 121 -5.45 -10.72 -14.38
CA MET A 121 -5.35 -11.66 -13.27
C MET A 121 -5.76 -13.07 -13.69
N LYS A 122 -6.87 -13.20 -14.44
CA LYS A 122 -7.35 -14.47 -15.00
C LYS A 122 -6.39 -15.07 -16.01
N GLU A 123 -5.84 -14.25 -16.92
CA GLU A 123 -4.87 -14.70 -17.93
C GLU A 123 -3.60 -15.29 -17.31
N LYS A 124 -3.31 -14.95 -16.05
CA LYS A 124 -2.16 -15.44 -15.28
C LYS A 124 -2.52 -16.60 -14.35
N ASP A 125 -3.73 -17.15 -14.45
CA ASP A 125 -4.26 -18.20 -13.58
C ASP A 125 -4.17 -17.87 -12.08
N ILE A 126 -4.23 -16.58 -11.74
CA ILE A 126 -4.24 -16.13 -10.34
C ILE A 126 -5.69 -16.13 -9.88
N ILE A 127 -6.01 -17.01 -8.94
CA ILE A 127 -7.38 -17.16 -8.42
C ILE A 127 -7.64 -16.05 -7.39
N PRO A 128 -8.70 -15.24 -7.55
CA PRO A 128 -9.18 -14.34 -6.52
C PRO A 128 -9.49 -15.12 -5.24
N ASP A 129 -9.01 -14.65 -4.09
CA ASP A 129 -9.34 -15.25 -2.81
C ASP A 129 -10.86 -15.12 -2.67
N GLU A 130 -11.54 -16.24 -2.42
CA GLU A 130 -12.95 -16.22 -2.07
C GLU A 130 -13.11 -15.37 -0.80
N ILE A 131 -13.91 -14.31 -0.91
CA ILE A 131 -14.20 -13.34 0.17
C ILE A 131 -14.96 -14.03 1.30
#